data_AF-A0A505H4B9-F1
#
_entry.id   AF-A0A505H4B9-F1
#
_cell.length_a   1.000
_cell.length_b   1.000
_cell.length_c   1.000
_cell.angle_alpha   90.00
_cell.angle_beta   90.00
_cell.angle_gamma   90.00
#
_symmetry.space_group_name_H-M   'P 1'
#
loop_
_entity.id
_entity.type
_entity.pdbx_description
1 polymer ?
#
loop_
_entity_poly.entity_id
_entity_poly.type
_entity_poly.pdbx_seq_one_letter_code
_entity_poly.pdbx_strand_id
1 'polypeptide(L)'
;MRRSNGVERRSSPTRGSPIRAERQPYTETVTLTEVLPFLAGIAVLVVLTVTILRIAEVGLGWLPVVAIVRAVVQLALVALLLSGALTAWWAVAAFIGLMLTTASLTSLRRSREVPRGPLGAVVGVIVGTLVTLGLVLALGLVDLQFERVIAIAGIVSGNAMTAATLAMRRYDGELRGGWGEVEAWLAVGAQPRRATKRLRQIAVREALLPNLDQTKNTGLVTLPGAFVGALFGGASPLEAAQFQIVVLASLMLAGALTAVIATQIASGTALKPVDPAG
;
A
#
# COMPACT_ATOMS: atom_id res chain seq x y z
N MET A 1 75.49 28.59 -9.70
CA MET A 1 74.47 29.59 -10.12
C MET A 1 73.37 28.84 -10.87
N ARG A 2 72.22 28.52 -10.27
CA ARG A 2 70.98 29.29 -9.99
C ARG A 2 69.96 29.28 -11.15
N ARG A 3 68.73 28.80 -10.81
CA ARG A 3 67.37 28.89 -11.44
C ARG A 3 67.05 27.84 -12.52
N SER A 4 66.05 26.95 -12.42
CA SER A 4 64.66 26.89 -11.89
C SER A 4 63.58 27.58 -12.75
N ASN A 5 62.64 26.75 -13.23
CA ASN A 5 61.20 26.97 -13.48
C ASN A 5 60.70 27.19 -14.92
N GLY A 6 59.62 26.46 -15.25
CA GLY A 6 58.72 26.70 -16.37
C GLY A 6 58.06 25.41 -16.88
N VAL A 7 57.36 24.63 -16.04
CA VAL A 7 55.87 24.59 -15.96
C VAL A 7 55.20 24.26 -17.31
N GLU A 8 54.77 23.00 -17.43
CA GLU A 8 53.81 22.52 -18.41
C GLU A 8 52.52 23.35 -18.39
N ARG A 9 52.12 23.90 -19.54
CA ARG A 9 50.75 24.37 -19.78
C ARG A 9 50.15 23.55 -20.93
N ARG A 10 49.44 22.48 -20.58
CA ARG A 10 48.34 21.97 -21.40
C ARG A 10 47.09 22.78 -21.06
N SER A 11 46.76 23.75 -21.90
CA SER A 11 45.45 24.40 -21.91
C SER A 11 44.59 23.79 -23.03
N SER A 12 43.48 23.19 -22.58
CA SER A 12 42.31 22.63 -23.27
C SER A 12 41.84 23.37 -24.54
N PRO A 13 41.14 22.66 -25.44
CA PRO A 13 39.70 22.92 -25.54
C PRO A 13 38.87 21.71 -26.02
N THR A 14 37.87 21.28 -25.26
CA THR A 14 36.67 20.71 -25.87
C THR A 14 35.44 21.02 -25.03
N ARG A 15 34.60 21.87 -25.63
CA ARG A 15 33.24 22.22 -25.23
C ARG A 15 32.46 20.96 -24.81
N GLY A 16 31.92 20.97 -23.60
CA GLY A 16 30.84 20.06 -23.24
C GLY A 16 29.64 20.35 -24.15
N SER A 17 29.29 19.38 -25.00
CA SER A 17 27.99 19.36 -25.67
C SER A 17 26.90 19.23 -24.60
N PRO A 18 25.87 20.09 -24.58
CA PRO A 18 24.71 19.80 -23.74
C PRO A 18 24.01 18.57 -24.33
N ILE A 19 23.93 17.50 -23.55
CA ILE A 19 23.05 16.37 -23.86
C ILE A 19 21.63 16.92 -23.78
N ARG A 20 21.12 17.38 -24.92
CA ARG A 20 19.73 17.73 -25.11
C ARG A 20 18.99 16.40 -25.13
N ALA A 21 18.41 16.02 -23.99
CA ALA A 21 17.44 14.94 -23.93
C ALA A 21 16.27 15.34 -24.83
N GLU A 22 16.30 14.84 -26.07
CA GLU A 22 15.21 14.97 -27.02
C GLU A 22 14.03 14.22 -26.42
N ARG A 23 13.09 14.96 -25.82
CA ARG A 23 11.80 14.41 -25.38
C ARG A 23 11.06 13.96 -26.63
N GLN A 24 11.23 12.69 -26.97
CA GLN A 24 10.46 12.04 -28.01
C GLN A 24 8.98 12.09 -27.61
N PRO A 25 8.10 12.67 -28.45
CA PRO A 25 6.67 12.74 -28.13
C PRO A 25 6.13 11.31 -28.04
N TYR A 26 5.55 10.96 -26.89
CA TYR A 26 4.89 9.69 -26.63
C TYR A 26 3.62 9.60 -27.46
N THR A 27 3.78 9.23 -28.73
CA THR A 27 2.70 8.89 -29.67
C THR A 27 3.05 7.55 -30.30
N GLU A 28 3.28 6.55 -29.45
CA GLU A 28 3.25 5.16 -29.91
C GLU A 28 1.77 4.79 -30.12
N THR A 29 1.36 4.67 -31.39
CA THR A 29 0.10 4.02 -31.72
C THR A 29 0.23 2.57 -31.32
N VAL A 30 -0.37 2.19 -30.19
CA VAL A 30 -0.43 0.80 -29.72
C VAL A 30 -0.98 -0.07 -30.86
N THR A 31 -0.14 -0.90 -31.45
CA THR A 31 -0.53 -1.69 -32.62
C THR A 31 -1.31 -2.94 -32.19
N LEU A 32 -2.31 -3.37 -32.97
CA LEU A 32 -3.09 -4.58 -32.67
C LEU A 32 -2.19 -5.83 -32.55
N THR A 33 -1.05 -5.83 -33.25
CA THR A 33 -0.01 -6.86 -33.22
C THR A 33 0.72 -6.97 -31.88
N GLU A 34 0.76 -5.92 -31.06
CA GLU A 34 1.36 -5.93 -29.72
C GLU A 34 0.34 -6.22 -28.63
N VAL A 35 -0.91 -5.78 -28.82
CA VAL A 35 -2.00 -5.99 -27.85
C VAL A 35 -2.44 -7.44 -27.79
N LEU A 36 -2.57 -8.12 -28.93
CA LEU A 36 -2.99 -9.52 -28.98
C LEU A 36 -2.10 -10.46 -28.14
N PRO A 37 -0.76 -10.50 -28.32
CA PRO A 37 0.10 -11.37 -27.52
C PRO A 37 0.10 -10.99 -26.04
N PHE A 38 -0.01 -9.70 -25.71
CA PHE A 38 -0.13 -9.23 -24.33
C PHE A 38 -1.40 -9.76 -23.65
N LEU A 39 -2.57 -9.60 -24.31
CA LEU A 39 -3.84 -10.10 -23.79
C LEU A 39 -3.88 -11.62 -23.70
N ALA A 40 -3.31 -12.32 -24.69
CA ALA A 40 -3.18 -13.77 -24.67
C ALA A 40 -2.32 -14.24 -23.49
N GLY A 41 -1.18 -13.57 -23.22
CA GLY A 41 -0.32 -13.86 -22.08
C GLY A 41 -1.04 -13.69 -20.74
N ILE A 42 -1.77 -12.58 -20.55
CA ILE A 42 -2.59 -12.37 -19.35
C ILE A 42 -3.65 -13.47 -19.23
N ALA A 43 -4.36 -13.80 -20.32
CA ALA A 43 -5.39 -14.84 -20.32
C ALA A 43 -4.82 -16.20 -19.88
N VAL A 44 -3.64 -16.58 -20.36
CA VAL A 44 -2.95 -17.82 -19.95
C VAL A 44 -2.67 -17.81 -18.45
N LEU A 45 -2.14 -16.71 -17.89
CA LEU A 45 -1.88 -16.59 -16.45
C LEU A 45 -3.17 -16.70 -15.62
N VAL A 46 -4.26 -16.08 -16.08
CA VAL A 46 -5.57 -16.15 -15.40
C VAL A 46 -6.14 -17.56 -15.44
N VAL A 47 -6.13 -18.20 -16.61
CA VAL A 47 -6.65 -19.56 -16.79
C VAL A 47 -5.87 -20.55 -15.94
N LEU A 48 -4.54 -20.46 -15.92
CA LEU A 48 -3.71 -21.31 -15.09
C LEU A 48 -4.02 -21.11 -13.60
N THR A 49 -4.17 -19.86 -13.16
CA THR A 49 -4.54 -19.54 -11.77
C THR A 49 -5.88 -20.18 -11.39
N VAL A 50 -6.91 -20.00 -12.21
CA VAL A 50 -8.24 -20.58 -11.95
C VAL A 50 -8.18 -22.10 -11.97
N THR A 51 -7.45 -22.70 -12.92
CA THR A 51 -7.31 -24.16 -13.04
C THR A 51 -6.66 -24.75 -11.80
N ILE A 52 -5.55 -24.19 -11.33
CA ILE A 52 -4.88 -24.64 -10.11
C ILE A 52 -5.81 -24.53 -8.90
N LEU A 53 -6.52 -23.40 -8.74
CA LEU A 53 -7.45 -23.21 -7.62
C LEU A 53 -8.65 -24.18 -7.68
N ARG A 54 -9.11 -24.54 -8.87
CA ARG A 54 -10.19 -25.52 -9.05
C ARG A 54 -9.72 -26.93 -8.73
N ILE A 55 -8.52 -27.32 -9.17
CA ILE A 55 -7.91 -28.61 -8.85
C ILE A 55 -7.66 -28.73 -7.34
N ALA A 56 -7.21 -27.65 -6.71
CA ALA A 56 -7.00 -27.58 -5.26
C ALA A 56 -8.30 -27.36 -4.45
N GLU A 57 -9.47 -27.38 -5.10
CA GLU A 57 -10.79 -27.22 -4.47
C GLU A 57 -10.93 -25.95 -3.60
N VAL A 58 -10.17 -24.90 -3.95
CA VAL A 58 -10.24 -23.62 -3.24
C VAL A 58 -11.49 -22.89 -3.74
N GLY A 59 -12.48 -22.70 -2.86
CA GLY A 59 -13.80 -22.11 -3.13
C GLY A 59 -13.83 -20.62 -3.52
N LEU A 60 -12.95 -20.19 -4.44
CA LEU A 60 -12.86 -18.81 -4.94
C LEU A 60 -13.64 -18.58 -6.25
N GLY A 61 -14.07 -19.63 -6.94
CA GLY A 61 -14.90 -19.53 -8.15
C GLY A 61 -14.31 -18.62 -9.23
N TRP A 62 -15.01 -17.55 -9.59
CA TRP A 62 -14.60 -16.55 -10.59
C TRP A 62 -13.95 -15.29 -10.01
N LEU A 63 -13.76 -15.24 -8.68
CA LEU A 63 -13.19 -14.07 -8.00
C LEU A 63 -11.85 -13.60 -8.59
N PRO A 64 -10.89 -14.48 -8.95
CA PRO A 64 -9.62 -14.04 -9.54
C PRO A 64 -9.82 -13.35 -10.90
N VAL A 65 -10.71 -13.86 -11.75
CA VAL A 65 -11.00 -13.30 -13.07
C VAL A 65 -11.63 -11.92 -12.93
N VAL A 66 -12.65 -11.80 -12.06
CA VAL A 66 -13.32 -10.52 -11.78
C VAL A 66 -12.33 -9.50 -11.22
N ALA A 67 -11.39 -9.93 -10.36
CA ALA A 67 -10.36 -9.06 -9.81
C ALA A 67 -9.42 -8.51 -10.89
N ILE A 68 -8.99 -9.35 -11.85
CA ILE A 68 -8.10 -8.93 -12.94
C ILE A 68 -8.82 -7.98 -13.90
N VAL A 69 -10.04 -8.31 -14.33
CA VAL A 69 -10.84 -7.42 -15.19
C VAL A 69 -11.06 -6.07 -14.52
N ARG A 70 -11.42 -6.07 -13.24
CA ARG A 70 -11.56 -4.84 -12.45
C ARG A 70 -10.25 -4.06 -12.38
N ALA A 71 -9.11 -4.72 -12.16
CA ALA A 71 -7.81 -4.07 -12.09
C ALA A 71 -7.44 -3.40 -13.42
N VAL A 72 -7.68 -4.06 -14.56
CA VAL A 72 -7.45 -3.48 -15.89
C VAL A 72 -8.28 -2.20 -16.09
N VAL A 73 -9.58 -2.26 -15.79
CA VAL A 73 -10.46 -1.09 -15.90
C VAL A 73 -10.02 0.03 -14.95
N GLN A 74 -9.68 -0.29 -13.70
CA GLN A 74 -9.23 0.70 -12.72
C GLN A 74 -7.91 1.36 -13.14
N LEU A 75 -6.94 0.59 -13.61
CA LEU A 75 -5.65 1.13 -14.06
C LEU A 75 -5.79 1.99 -15.32
N ALA A 76 -6.65 1.61 -16.27
CA ALA A 76 -6.95 2.44 -17.44
C ALA A 76 -7.57 3.79 -17.04
N LEU A 77 -8.52 3.78 -16.09
CA LEU A 77 -9.11 5.00 -15.56
C LEU A 77 -8.08 5.88 -14.83
N VAL A 78 -7.21 5.27 -14.02
CA VAL A 78 -6.13 5.98 -13.33
C VAL A 78 -5.14 6.58 -14.34
N ALA A 79 -4.75 5.83 -15.37
CA ALA A 79 -3.87 6.34 -16.42
C ALA A 79 -4.48 7.55 -17.13
N LEU A 80 -5.78 7.50 -17.47
CA LEU A 80 -6.50 8.64 -18.05
C LEU A 80 -6.49 9.85 -17.10
N LEU A 81 -6.79 9.63 -15.82
CA LEU A 81 -6.76 10.69 -14.81
C LEU A 81 -5.37 11.34 -14.68
N LEU A 82 -4.32 10.53 -14.61
CA LEU A 82 -2.94 11.02 -14.52
C LEU A 82 -2.50 11.76 -15.80
N SER A 83 -3.00 11.37 -16.98
CA SER A 83 -2.59 11.94 -18.28
C SER A 83 -3.12 13.36 -18.57
N GLY A 84 -4.02 13.90 -17.76
CA GLY A 84 -4.54 15.25 -18.02
C GLY A 84 -5.62 15.79 -17.07
N ALA A 85 -6.13 14.99 -16.13
CA ALA A 85 -7.16 15.46 -15.19
C ALA A 85 -6.59 16.15 -13.94
N LEU A 86 -5.32 15.91 -13.63
CA LEU A 86 -4.66 16.46 -12.44
C LEU A 86 -3.99 17.81 -12.73
N THR A 87 -4.82 18.82 -12.92
CA THR A 87 -4.34 20.20 -13.15
C THR A 87 -4.39 21.05 -11.89
N ALA A 88 -5.00 20.57 -10.82
CA ALA A 88 -5.22 21.34 -9.60
C ALA A 88 -5.22 20.47 -8.32
N TRP A 89 -4.85 21.09 -7.19
CA TRP A 89 -4.82 20.45 -5.88
C TRP A 89 -6.17 19.91 -5.40
N TRP A 90 -7.28 20.52 -5.81
CA TRP A 90 -8.61 20.01 -5.49
C TRP A 90 -8.89 18.66 -6.17
N ALA A 91 -8.37 18.44 -7.38
CA ALA A 91 -8.50 17.17 -8.10
C ALA A 91 -7.65 16.08 -7.42
N VAL A 92 -6.45 16.43 -6.97
CA VAL A 92 -5.58 15.56 -6.14
C VAL A 92 -6.30 15.17 -4.85
N ALA A 93 -6.86 16.14 -4.13
CA ALA A 93 -7.60 15.90 -2.88
C ALA A 93 -8.84 15.03 -3.11
N ALA A 94 -9.60 15.27 -4.19
CA ALA A 94 -10.74 14.45 -4.56
C ALA A 94 -10.33 13.00 -4.88
N PHE A 95 -9.23 12.82 -5.59
CA PHE A 95 -8.70 11.49 -5.89
C PHE A 95 -8.23 10.75 -4.63
N ILE A 96 -7.51 11.42 -3.72
CA ILE A 96 -7.14 10.85 -2.42
C ILE A 96 -8.40 10.52 -1.60
N GLY A 97 -9.42 11.37 -1.64
CA GLY A 97 -10.72 11.11 -1.01
C GLY A 97 -11.39 9.84 -1.55
N LEU A 98 -11.35 9.63 -2.87
CA LEU A 98 -11.83 8.39 -3.51
C LEU A 98 -11.03 7.16 -3.05
N MET A 99 -9.70 7.26 -2.99
CA MET A 99 -8.84 6.18 -2.50
C MET A 99 -9.15 5.83 -1.04
N LEU A 100 -9.23 6.83 -0.16
CA LEU A 100 -9.60 6.65 1.24
C LEU A 100 -10.98 6.04 1.41
N THR A 101 -11.95 6.47 0.61
CA THR A 101 -13.32 5.94 0.64
C THR A 101 -13.33 4.47 0.24
N THR A 102 -12.69 4.12 -0.87
CA THR A 102 -12.65 2.74 -1.35
C THR A 102 -11.87 1.80 -0.41
N ALA A 103 -10.76 2.27 0.16
CA ALA A 103 -9.99 1.57 1.19
C ALA A 103 -10.83 1.33 2.45
N SER A 104 -11.48 2.38 2.96
CA SER A 104 -12.36 2.32 4.13
C SER A 104 -13.55 1.39 3.94
N LEU A 105 -14.25 1.48 2.80
CA LEU A 105 -15.40 0.63 2.50
C LEU A 105 -15.01 -0.84 2.36
N THR A 106 -13.85 -1.13 1.76
CA THR A 106 -13.36 -2.50 1.63
C THR A 106 -13.00 -3.07 3.00
N SER A 107 -12.28 -2.30 3.82
CA SER A 107 -11.90 -2.67 5.17
C SER A 107 -13.12 -2.90 6.07
N LEU A 108 -14.13 -2.02 5.97
CA LEU A 108 -15.41 -2.12 6.67
C LEU A 108 -16.13 -3.44 6.34
N ARG A 109 -16.28 -3.76 5.05
CA ARG A 109 -16.97 -4.98 4.61
C ARG A 109 -16.29 -6.25 5.12
N ARG A 110 -14.95 -6.23 5.20
CA ARG A 110 -14.14 -7.36 5.69
C ARG A 110 -14.06 -7.47 7.21
N SER A 111 -14.66 -6.54 7.94
CA SER A 111 -14.57 -6.42 9.40
C SER A 111 -15.92 -6.59 10.10
N ARG A 112 -16.97 -7.05 9.40
CA ARG A 112 -18.35 -7.11 9.90
C ARG A 112 -18.61 -8.15 10.98
N GLU A 113 -17.77 -9.18 11.04
CA GLU A 113 -17.91 -10.30 11.98
C GLU A 113 -17.57 -9.90 13.44
N VAL A 114 -16.80 -8.82 13.60
CA VAL A 114 -16.40 -8.31 14.92
C VAL A 114 -17.31 -7.13 15.35
N PRO A 115 -17.82 -7.12 16.58
CA PRO A 115 -18.56 -5.98 17.14
C PRO A 115 -17.74 -4.69 17.07
N ARG A 116 -18.34 -3.63 16.53
CA ARG A 116 -17.67 -2.35 16.18
C ARG A 116 -16.44 -2.49 15.26
N GLY A 117 -16.16 -3.67 14.72
CA GLY A 117 -15.12 -3.94 13.74
C GLY A 117 -15.21 -3.04 12.52
N PRO A 118 -16.41 -2.85 11.90
CA PRO A 118 -16.61 -1.92 10.80
C PRO A 118 -16.15 -0.50 11.11
N LEU A 119 -16.56 0.03 12.27
CA LEU A 119 -16.21 1.37 12.72
C LEU A 119 -14.70 1.48 12.99
N GLY A 120 -14.14 0.51 13.71
CA GLY A 120 -12.71 0.47 13.99
C GLY A 120 -11.88 0.42 12.73
N ALA A 121 -12.26 -0.42 11.76
CA ALA A 121 -11.57 -0.56 10.49
C ALA A 121 -11.57 0.75 9.67
N VAL A 122 -12.70 1.45 9.59
CA VAL A 122 -12.80 2.75 8.90
C VAL A 122 -11.95 3.81 9.59
N VAL A 123 -12.12 3.98 10.91
CA VAL A 123 -11.37 5.00 11.67
C VAL A 123 -9.88 4.72 11.63
N GLY A 124 -9.48 3.45 11.77
CA GLY A 124 -8.08 3.04 11.66
C GLY A 124 -7.47 3.38 10.30
N VAL A 125 -8.16 3.06 9.20
CA VAL A 125 -7.68 3.37 7.83
C VAL A 125 -7.54 4.87 7.63
N ILE A 126 -8.56 5.65 8.00
CA ILE A 126 -8.55 7.11 7.84
C ILE A 126 -7.43 7.73 8.66
N VAL A 127 -7.36 7.44 9.96
CA VAL A 127 -6.36 8.04 10.85
C VAL A 127 -4.95 7.58 10.47
N GLY A 128 -4.74 6.29 10.25
CA GLY A 128 -3.43 5.76 9.89
C GLY A 128 -2.92 6.33 8.57
N THR A 129 -3.79 6.52 7.59
CA THR A 129 -3.42 7.14 6.31
C THR A 129 -3.16 8.64 6.46
N LEU A 130 -4.09 9.40 7.04
CA LEU A 130 -3.99 10.86 7.11
C LEU A 130 -2.85 11.33 8.01
N VAL A 131 -2.61 10.66 9.14
CA VAL A 131 -1.49 11.00 10.04
C VAL A 131 -0.16 10.71 9.35
N THR A 132 -0.02 9.56 8.71
CA THR A 132 1.22 9.19 8.01
C THR A 132 1.48 10.11 6.82
N LEU A 133 0.47 10.32 5.97
CA LEU A 133 0.58 11.21 4.82
C LEU A 133 0.88 12.65 5.26
N GLY A 134 0.17 13.14 6.29
CA GLY A 134 0.40 14.46 6.86
C GLY A 134 1.82 14.64 7.37
N LEU A 135 2.36 13.65 8.08
CA LEU A 135 3.75 13.68 8.57
C LEU A 135 4.77 13.66 7.42
N VAL A 136 4.57 12.82 6.40
CA VAL A 136 5.44 12.77 5.23
C VAL A 136 5.53 14.13 4.54
N LEU A 137 4.38 14.79 4.35
CA LEU A 137 4.32 16.10 3.70
C LEU A 137 4.85 17.22 4.60
N ALA A 138 4.51 17.21 5.89
CA ALA A 138 4.95 18.23 6.85
C ALA A 138 6.46 18.20 7.09
N LEU A 139 7.08 17.01 7.05
CA LEU A 139 8.51 16.84 7.20
C LEU A 139 9.28 17.00 5.88
N GLY A 140 8.60 17.27 4.76
CA GLY A 140 9.23 17.43 3.45
C GLY A 140 9.94 16.18 2.95
N LEU A 141 9.46 14.99 3.33
CA LEU A 141 10.07 13.71 2.91
C LEU A 141 9.76 13.37 1.44
N VAL A 142 8.75 14.02 0.86
CA VAL A 142 8.35 13.87 -0.54
C VAL A 142 8.04 15.26 -1.10
N ASP A 143 8.53 15.54 -2.30
CA ASP A 143 8.23 16.79 -3.01
C ASP A 143 6.73 16.95 -3.25
N LEU A 144 6.23 18.19 -3.14
CA LEU A 144 4.82 18.56 -3.35
C LEU A 144 4.44 18.58 -4.85
N GLN A 145 4.74 17.49 -5.55
CA GLN A 145 4.29 17.21 -6.91
C GLN A 145 3.05 16.32 -6.86
N PHE A 146 2.07 16.59 -7.73
CA PHE A 146 0.76 15.93 -7.70
C PHE A 146 0.90 14.40 -7.76
N GLU A 147 1.75 13.90 -8.67
CA GLU A 147 1.98 12.48 -8.93
C GLU A 147 2.62 11.79 -7.72
N ARG A 148 3.58 12.45 -7.07
CA ARG A 148 4.28 11.91 -5.90
C ARG A 148 3.36 11.85 -4.67
N VAL A 149 2.55 12.89 -4.45
CA VAL A 149 1.57 12.93 -3.37
C VAL A 149 0.50 11.86 -3.55
N ILE A 150 0.02 11.67 -4.79
CA ILE A 150 -0.95 10.62 -5.10
C ILE A 150 -0.34 9.22 -4.95
N ALA A 151 0.89 9.02 -5.41
CA ALA A 151 1.57 7.74 -5.28
C ALA A 151 1.73 7.33 -3.81
N ILE A 152 2.24 8.23 -2.95
CA ILE A 152 2.41 7.92 -1.52
C ILE A 152 1.05 7.74 -0.83
N ALA A 153 0.04 8.57 -1.14
CA ALA A 153 -1.30 8.43 -0.58
C ALA A 153 -1.94 7.08 -0.96
N GLY A 154 -1.75 6.64 -2.20
CA GLY A 154 -2.24 5.35 -2.69
C GLY A 154 -1.59 4.15 -2.03
N ILE A 155 -0.25 4.17 -1.94
CA ILE A 155 0.52 3.11 -1.31
C ILE A 155 0.16 3.01 0.19
N VAL A 156 0.11 4.15 0.89
CA VAL A 156 -0.21 4.21 2.32
C VAL A 156 -1.64 3.78 2.61
N SER A 157 -2.63 4.25 1.84
CA SER A 157 -4.04 3.88 2.02
C SER A 157 -4.32 2.40 1.74
N GLY A 158 -3.70 1.84 0.69
CA GLY A 158 -3.80 0.41 0.38
C GLY A 158 -3.20 -0.48 1.47
N ASN A 159 -2.07 -0.06 2.03
CA ASN A 159 -1.45 -0.73 3.18
C ASN A 159 -2.31 -0.62 4.44
N ALA A 160 -2.86 0.57 4.74
CA ALA A 160 -3.77 0.76 5.88
C ALA A 160 -5.00 -0.17 5.77
N MET A 161 -5.62 -0.26 4.59
CA MET A 161 -6.73 -1.20 4.33
C MET A 161 -6.34 -2.65 4.63
N THR A 162 -5.16 -3.08 4.18
CA THR A 162 -4.66 -4.44 4.38
C THR A 162 -4.36 -4.72 5.85
N ALA A 163 -3.69 -3.79 6.53
CA ALA A 163 -3.38 -3.88 7.96
C ALA A 163 -4.66 -3.95 8.82
N ALA A 164 -5.66 -3.11 8.54
CA ALA A 164 -6.96 -3.17 9.22
C ALA A 164 -7.67 -4.51 8.99
N THR A 165 -7.71 -4.99 7.74
CA THR A 165 -8.33 -6.27 7.39
C THR A 165 -7.67 -7.43 8.13
N LEU A 166 -6.35 -7.49 8.12
CA LEU A 166 -5.60 -8.59 8.73
C LEU A 166 -5.69 -8.52 10.27
N ALA A 167 -5.55 -7.33 10.85
CA ALA A 167 -5.70 -7.14 12.29
C ALA A 167 -7.10 -7.53 12.77
N MET A 168 -8.15 -7.19 12.01
CA MET A 168 -9.52 -7.56 12.39
C MET A 168 -9.77 -9.05 12.26
N ARG A 169 -9.33 -9.68 11.17
CA ARG A 169 -9.48 -11.14 10.99
C ARG A 169 -8.73 -11.93 12.07
N ARG A 170 -7.52 -11.49 12.43
CA ARG A 170 -6.76 -12.12 13.51
C ARG A 170 -7.45 -11.87 14.85
N TYR A 171 -7.92 -10.66 15.10
CA TYR A 171 -8.63 -10.35 16.33
C TYR A 171 -9.94 -11.15 16.48
N ASP A 172 -10.69 -11.36 15.40
CA ASP A 172 -11.88 -12.23 15.39
C ASP A 172 -11.52 -13.67 15.79
N GLY A 173 -10.50 -14.26 15.15
CA GLY A 173 -10.02 -15.60 15.48
C GLY A 173 -9.57 -15.73 16.94
N GLU A 174 -8.80 -14.76 17.44
CA GLU A 174 -8.36 -14.70 18.83
C GLU A 174 -9.54 -14.53 19.80
N LEU A 175 -10.54 -13.71 19.47
CA LEU A 175 -11.74 -13.54 20.29
C LEU A 175 -12.56 -14.83 20.35
N ARG A 176 -12.74 -15.53 19.24
CA ARG A 176 -13.50 -16.78 19.19
C ARG A 176 -12.80 -17.90 19.96
N GLY A 177 -11.48 -18.04 19.78
CA GLY A 177 -10.69 -19.06 20.47
C GLY A 177 -10.45 -18.74 21.96
N GLY A 178 -10.35 -17.46 22.31
CA GLY A 178 -10.04 -16.96 23.65
C GLY A 178 -11.25 -16.49 24.46
N TRP A 179 -12.48 -16.74 24.02
CA TRP A 179 -13.67 -16.16 24.64
C TRP A 179 -13.83 -16.52 26.13
N GLY A 180 -13.47 -17.75 26.53
CA GLY A 180 -13.53 -18.15 27.94
C GLY A 180 -12.60 -17.32 28.85
N GLU A 181 -11.44 -16.87 28.35
CA GLU A 181 -10.56 -15.95 29.09
C GLU A 181 -11.22 -14.57 29.23
N VAL A 182 -11.88 -14.10 28.16
CA VAL A 182 -12.61 -12.81 28.17
C VAL A 182 -13.76 -12.87 29.18
N GLU A 183 -14.55 -13.94 29.19
CA GLU A 183 -15.64 -14.14 30.14
C GLU A 183 -15.14 -14.17 31.59
N ALA A 184 -14.02 -14.85 31.86
CA ALA A 184 -13.41 -14.87 33.19
C ALA A 184 -13.02 -13.46 33.67
N TRP A 185 -12.40 -12.65 32.79
CA TRP A 185 -12.09 -11.26 33.11
C TRP A 185 -13.35 -10.40 33.33
N LEU A 186 -14.38 -10.59 32.53
CA LEU A 186 -15.64 -9.86 32.68
C LEU A 186 -16.37 -10.26 33.98
N ALA A 187 -16.32 -11.54 34.38
CA ALA A 187 -16.92 -12.05 35.60
C ALA A 187 -16.32 -11.43 36.87
N VAL A 188 -15.03 -11.09 36.84
CA VAL A 188 -14.35 -10.33 37.93
C VAL A 188 -14.50 -8.81 37.79
N GLY A 189 -15.37 -8.33 36.88
CA GLY A 189 -15.69 -6.90 36.71
C GLY A 189 -14.68 -6.11 35.88
N ALA A 190 -13.80 -6.77 35.12
CA ALA A 190 -12.86 -6.06 34.26
C ALA A 190 -13.58 -5.37 33.08
N GLN A 191 -13.05 -4.24 32.63
CA GLN A 191 -13.55 -3.57 31.43
C GLN A 191 -13.25 -4.39 30.16
N PRO A 192 -14.11 -4.36 29.12
CA PRO A 192 -13.92 -5.15 27.89
C PRO A 192 -12.56 -4.94 27.21
N ARG A 193 -12.05 -3.71 27.24
CA ARG A 193 -10.72 -3.35 26.72
C ARG A 193 -9.57 -4.02 27.47
N ARG A 194 -9.73 -4.28 28.77
CA ARG A 194 -8.75 -5.01 29.58
C ARG A 194 -8.87 -6.51 29.32
N ALA A 195 -10.09 -7.03 29.32
CA ALA A 195 -10.38 -8.44 29.07
C ALA A 195 -9.83 -8.95 27.72
N THR A 196 -9.80 -8.08 26.70
CA THR A 196 -9.35 -8.43 25.34
C THR A 196 -7.95 -7.93 24.99
N LYS A 197 -7.21 -7.36 25.95
CA LYS A 197 -5.91 -6.71 25.69
C LYS A 197 -4.87 -7.66 25.06
N ARG A 198 -4.75 -8.87 25.61
CA ARG A 198 -3.79 -9.90 25.15
C ARG A 198 -4.09 -10.33 23.71
N LEU A 199 -5.35 -10.69 23.46
CA LEU A 199 -5.87 -11.10 22.15
C LEU A 199 -5.60 -10.02 21.09
N ARG A 200 -5.82 -8.76 21.43
CA ARG A 200 -5.53 -7.62 20.56
C ARG A 200 -4.04 -7.45 20.26
N GLN A 201 -3.17 -7.65 21.24
CA GLN A 201 -1.72 -7.54 21.03
C GLN A 201 -1.22 -8.62 20.06
N ILE A 202 -1.72 -9.85 20.19
CA ILE A 202 -1.42 -10.95 19.26
C ILE A 202 -1.90 -10.57 17.86
N ALA A 203 -3.17 -10.16 17.71
CA ALA A 203 -3.73 -9.78 16.42
C ALA A 203 -2.98 -8.64 15.72
N VAL A 204 -2.60 -7.59 16.46
CA VAL A 204 -1.82 -6.48 15.91
C VAL A 204 -0.42 -6.94 15.50
N ARG A 205 0.25 -7.75 16.33
CA ARG A 205 1.59 -8.28 16.00
C ARG A 205 1.56 -9.07 14.70
N GLU A 206 0.66 -10.04 14.60
CA GLU A 206 0.50 -10.90 13.41
C GLU A 206 0.15 -10.09 12.17
N ALA A 207 -0.66 -9.03 12.32
CA ALA A 207 -1.03 -8.18 11.19
C ALA A 207 0.12 -7.34 10.62
N LEU A 208 1.15 -7.07 11.41
CA LEU A 208 2.30 -6.24 11.00
C LEU A 208 3.49 -7.05 10.49
N LEU A 209 3.51 -8.37 10.71
CA LEU A 209 4.60 -9.24 10.25
C LEU A 209 4.86 -9.15 8.74
N PRO A 210 3.84 -9.21 7.85
CA PRO A 210 4.10 -9.12 6.41
C PRO A 210 4.85 -7.85 5.99
N ASN A 211 4.53 -6.71 6.60
CA ASN A 211 5.21 -5.43 6.32
C ASN A 211 6.65 -5.42 6.84
N LEU A 212 6.87 -6.00 8.02
CA LEU A 212 8.22 -6.16 8.58
C LEU A 212 9.09 -7.06 7.71
N ASP A 213 8.53 -8.17 7.24
CA ASP A 213 9.25 -9.13 6.39
C ASP A 213 9.52 -8.57 5.00
N GLN A 214 8.57 -7.84 4.41
CA GLN A 214 8.79 -7.10 3.17
C GLN A 214 9.92 -6.07 3.33
N THR A 215 9.94 -5.33 4.43
CA THR A 215 10.96 -4.31 4.70
C THR A 215 12.35 -4.95 4.84
N LYS A 216 12.47 -6.03 5.61
CA LYS A 216 13.74 -6.76 5.80
C LYS A 216 14.30 -7.34 4.50
N ASN A 217 13.42 -7.80 3.61
CA ASN A 217 13.81 -8.49 2.38
C ASN A 217 13.86 -7.56 1.15
N THR A 218 13.56 -6.27 1.33
CA THR A 218 13.61 -5.28 0.25
C THR A 218 15.05 -5.12 -0.24
N GLY A 219 15.24 -5.24 -1.56
CA GLY A 219 16.55 -5.14 -2.22
C GLY A 219 17.37 -6.43 -2.20
N LEU A 220 17.03 -7.41 -1.35
CA LEU A 220 17.68 -8.72 -1.30
C LEU A 220 16.90 -9.79 -2.07
N VAL A 221 15.60 -9.90 -1.82
CA VAL A 221 14.72 -10.92 -2.43
C VAL A 221 13.68 -10.27 -3.33
N THR A 222 13.20 -9.09 -2.95
CA THR A 222 12.15 -8.39 -3.69
C THR A 222 12.59 -6.97 -4.02
N LEU A 223 12.41 -6.57 -5.28
CA LEU A 223 12.49 -5.18 -5.69
C LEU A 223 11.10 -4.56 -5.60
N PRO A 224 10.88 -3.56 -4.73
CA PRO A 224 9.59 -2.90 -4.60
C PRO A 224 9.17 -2.24 -5.92
N GLY A 225 7.87 -2.34 -6.25
CA GLY A 225 7.35 -1.77 -7.50
C GLY A 225 7.53 -0.25 -7.59
N ALA A 226 7.47 0.48 -6.47
CA ALA A 226 7.69 1.93 -6.46
C ALA A 226 9.15 2.30 -6.74
N PHE A 227 10.12 1.52 -6.25
CA PHE A 227 11.53 1.66 -6.57
C PHE A 227 11.80 1.43 -8.07
N VAL A 228 11.32 0.30 -8.60
CA VAL A 228 11.48 -0.04 -10.03
C VAL A 228 10.75 0.96 -10.92
N GLY A 229 9.55 1.38 -10.52
CA GLY A 229 8.75 2.39 -11.21
C GLY A 229 9.46 3.75 -11.28
N ALA A 230 10.08 4.20 -10.19
CA ALA A 230 10.88 5.43 -10.20
C ALA A 230 12.08 5.32 -11.15
N LEU A 231 12.78 4.19 -11.13
CA LEU A 231 13.94 3.95 -12.01
C LEU A 231 13.55 3.96 -13.49
N PHE A 232 12.47 3.26 -13.86
CA PHE A 232 11.95 3.28 -15.24
C PHE A 232 11.32 4.63 -15.62
N GLY A 233 10.87 5.40 -14.64
CA GLY A 233 10.47 6.80 -14.80
C GLY A 233 11.64 7.77 -14.99
N GLY A 234 12.88 7.29 -15.01
CA GLY A 234 14.08 8.09 -15.26
C GLY A 234 14.74 8.68 -14.01
N ALA A 235 14.30 8.32 -12.80
CA ALA A 235 14.97 8.73 -11.56
C ALA A 235 16.32 8.01 -11.41
N SER A 236 17.28 8.67 -10.77
CA SER A 236 18.55 8.01 -10.43
C SER A 236 18.33 6.89 -9.38
N PRO A 237 19.19 5.85 -9.32
CA PRO A 237 19.08 4.80 -8.32
C PRO A 237 19.06 5.33 -6.88
N LEU A 238 19.78 6.42 -6.61
CA LEU A 238 19.81 7.04 -5.28
C LEU A 238 18.49 7.72 -4.93
N GLU A 239 17.90 8.48 -5.85
CA GLU A 239 16.58 9.11 -5.65
C GLU A 239 15.49 8.06 -5.47
N ALA A 240 15.50 7.00 -6.29
CA ALA A 240 14.57 5.89 -6.17
C ALA A 240 14.71 5.19 -4.81
N ALA A 241 15.94 4.98 -4.33
CA ALA A 241 16.20 4.38 -3.01
C ALA A 241 15.70 5.26 -1.87
N GLN A 242 15.94 6.58 -1.92
CA GLN A 242 15.46 7.52 -0.91
C GLN A 242 13.93 7.53 -0.83
N PHE A 243 13.25 7.62 -1.98
CA PHE A 243 11.79 7.55 -2.03
C PHE A 243 11.27 6.22 -1.46
N GLN A 244 11.92 5.11 -1.80
CA GLN A 244 11.51 3.80 -1.30
C GLN A 244 11.68 3.66 0.22
N ILE A 245 12.73 4.24 0.81
CA ILE A 245 12.92 4.25 2.27
C ILE A 245 11.78 5.01 2.95
N VAL A 246 11.38 6.16 2.40
CA VAL A 246 10.23 6.93 2.90
C VAL A 246 8.94 6.12 2.79
N VAL A 247 8.74 5.40 1.68
CA VAL A 247 7.60 4.51 1.49
C VAL A 247 7.59 3.42 2.58
N LEU A 248 8.67 2.68 2.77
CA LEU A 248 8.74 1.59 3.76
C LEU A 248 8.46 2.10 5.19
N ALA A 249 9.07 3.22 5.59
CA ALA A 249 8.81 3.84 6.88
C ALA A 249 7.33 4.25 7.03
N SER A 250 6.73 4.79 5.96
CA SER A 250 5.32 5.16 5.91
C SER A 250 4.40 3.94 6.05
N LEU A 251 4.74 2.81 5.41
CA LEU A 251 3.97 1.57 5.54
C LEU A 251 3.98 1.03 6.97
N MET A 252 5.13 1.11 7.66
CA MET A 252 5.25 0.70 9.05
C MET A 252 4.40 1.58 9.97
N LEU A 253 4.49 2.91 9.83
CA LEU A 253 3.71 3.85 10.64
C LEU A 253 2.21 3.71 10.41
N ALA A 254 1.77 3.74 9.14
CA ALA A 254 0.37 3.64 8.79
C ALA A 254 -0.22 2.30 9.21
N GLY A 255 0.52 1.21 9.00
CA GLY A 255 0.11 -0.13 9.42
C GLY A 255 -0.08 -0.20 10.94
N ALA A 256 0.91 0.27 11.71
CA ALA A 256 0.85 0.25 13.17
C ALA A 256 -0.30 1.09 13.72
N LEU A 257 -0.45 2.34 13.27
CA LEU A 257 -1.56 3.22 13.67
C LEU A 257 -2.91 2.57 13.35
N THR A 258 -3.05 2.08 12.11
CA THR A 258 -4.30 1.48 11.64
C THR A 258 -4.68 0.25 12.46
N ALA A 259 -3.76 -0.70 12.62
CA ALA A 259 -4.02 -1.96 13.34
C ALA A 259 -4.35 -1.70 14.82
N VAL A 260 -3.62 -0.80 15.48
CA VAL A 260 -3.86 -0.45 16.89
C VAL A 260 -5.20 0.24 17.05
N ILE A 261 -5.50 1.28 16.27
CA ILE A 261 -6.74 2.05 16.39
C ILE A 261 -7.95 1.17 16.07
N ALA A 262 -7.88 0.40 14.98
CA ALA A 262 -8.99 -0.43 14.54
C ALA A 262 -9.41 -1.44 15.62
N THR A 263 -8.42 -2.12 16.20
CA THR A 263 -8.68 -3.12 17.25
C THR A 263 -9.01 -2.48 18.62
N GLN A 264 -8.51 -1.29 18.93
CA GLN A 264 -8.88 -0.54 20.14
C GLN A 264 -10.34 -0.08 20.14
N ILE A 265 -10.87 0.28 18.95
CA ILE A 265 -12.28 0.64 18.80
C ILE A 265 -13.16 -0.62 18.84
N ALA A 266 -12.74 -1.69 18.17
CA ALA A 266 -13.45 -2.97 18.19
C ALA A 266 -13.58 -3.57 19.61
N SER A 267 -12.52 -3.47 20.42
CA SER A 267 -12.48 -3.97 21.81
C SER A 267 -13.33 -3.18 22.82
N GLY A 268 -14.08 -2.16 22.37
CA GLY A 268 -14.92 -1.32 23.23
C GLY A 268 -16.19 -1.99 23.76
N THR A 269 -16.49 -3.23 23.37
CA THR A 269 -17.74 -3.93 23.74
C THR A 269 -17.49 -5.29 24.37
N ALA A 270 -18.36 -5.68 25.30
CA ALA A 270 -18.38 -7.01 25.94
C ALA A 270 -19.11 -8.07 25.08
N LEU A 271 -19.19 -7.87 23.77
CA LEU A 271 -20.01 -8.71 22.89
C LEU A 271 -19.15 -9.78 22.24
N LYS A 272 -19.66 -11.02 22.24
CA LYS A 272 -19.09 -12.12 21.48
C LYS A 272 -19.21 -11.81 19.98
N PRO A 273 -18.22 -12.21 19.15
CA PRO A 273 -18.36 -12.16 17.70
C PRO A 273 -19.64 -12.84 17.21
N VAL A 274 -20.26 -12.27 16.19
CA VAL A 274 -21.51 -12.80 15.62
C VAL A 274 -21.16 -14.08 14.85
N ASP A 275 -21.85 -15.19 15.10
CA ASP A 275 -21.64 -16.39 14.30
C ASP A 275 -22.14 -16.17 12.87
N PRO A 276 -21.38 -16.58 11.85
CA PRO A 276 -21.72 -16.33 10.44
C PRO A 276 -23.01 -17.04 9.95
N ALA A 277 -23.73 -17.73 10.83
CA ALA A 277 -24.95 -18.48 10.54
C ALA A 277 -26.20 -18.02 11.33
N GLY A 278 -26.20 -16.80 11.87
CA GLY A 278 -27.34 -16.19 12.58
C GLY A 278 -27.92 -15.00 11.84
#